data_AF-A0A9W6U6X8-F1
#
_entry.id   AF-A0A9W6U6X8-F1
#
_cell.length_a   1.000
_cell.length_b   1.000
_cell.length_c   1.000
_cell.angle_alpha   90.00
_cell.angle_beta   90.00
_cell.angle_gamma   90.00
#
_symmetry.space_group_name_H-M   'P 1'
#
loop_
_entity.id
_entity.type
_entity.pdbx_description
1 polymer ?
#
loop_
_entity_poly.entity_id
_entity_poly.type
_entity_poly.pdbx_seq_one_letter_code
_entity_poly.pdbx_strand_id
1 'polypeptide(L)'
;MVIGEKRNFLTFLCSLRVEPDAATGAPTDKLDKVSLAVAKEIGSTATNVSQAQKCEKFHKYISDGMARANTRAASRAQHVQKFFILPRDFSIDGNELTPTMKVKRSVVEDKYFDDIEEMYSM
;
A
#
# COMPACT_ATOMS: atom_id res chain seq x y z
N MET A 1 1.56 -2.28 -5.06
CA MET A 1 1.61 -2.39 -6.54
C MET A 1 2.31 -1.16 -7.10
N VAL A 2 3.37 -1.32 -7.91
CA VAL A 2 4.07 -0.18 -8.55
C VAL A 2 3.32 0.27 -9.82
N ILE A 3 3.23 1.58 -10.01
CA ILE A 3 2.57 2.27 -11.12
C ILE A 3 3.56 3.28 -11.72
N GLY A 4 3.52 3.48 -13.02
CA GLY A 4 4.42 4.43 -13.68
C GLY A 4 4.50 4.31 -15.20
N GLU A 5 3.77 3.38 -15.81
CA GLU A 5 3.69 3.30 -17.27
C GLU A 5 3.12 4.61 -17.84
N LYS A 6 3.85 5.24 -18.77
CA LYS A 6 3.51 6.55 -19.36
C LYS A 6 3.34 7.69 -18.35
N ARG A 7 4.01 7.61 -17.19
CA ARG A 7 4.03 8.67 -16.18
C ARG A 7 5.44 9.24 -15.99
N ASN A 8 5.53 10.42 -15.39
CA ASN A 8 6.79 11.14 -15.17
C ASN A 8 7.69 10.45 -14.13
N PHE A 9 7.12 9.64 -13.24
CA PHE A 9 7.84 8.93 -12.18
C PHE A 9 7.07 7.68 -11.71
N LEU A 10 7.77 6.79 -11.01
CA LEU A 10 7.16 5.62 -10.40
C LEU A 10 6.48 5.99 -9.08
N THR A 11 5.30 5.45 -8.86
CA THR A 11 4.57 5.48 -7.59
C THR A 11 4.21 4.06 -7.16
N PHE A 12 3.77 3.87 -5.93
CA PHE A 12 3.22 2.59 -5.54
C PHE A 12 2.05 2.68 -4.56
N LEU A 13 1.12 1.75 -4.72
CA LEU A 13 0.07 1.48 -3.75
C LEU A 13 0.59 0.50 -2.70
N CYS A 14 0.45 0.84 -1.42
CA CYS A 14 0.91 0.06 -0.28
C CYS A 14 -0.31 -0.47 0.50
N SER A 15 -0.52 -1.79 0.52
CA SER A 15 -1.46 -2.39 1.46
C SER A 15 -0.76 -2.76 2.76
N LEU A 16 -1.46 -2.63 3.87
CA LEU A 16 -1.03 -3.12 5.18
C LEU A 16 -1.66 -4.49 5.43
N ARG A 17 -0.93 -5.33 6.17
CA ARG A 17 -1.45 -6.65 6.54
C ARG A 17 -2.51 -6.50 7.62
N VAL A 18 -3.63 -7.19 7.40
CA VAL A 18 -4.82 -7.12 8.24
C VAL A 18 -5.28 -8.50 8.63
N GLU A 19 -6.01 -8.59 9.73
CA GLU A 19 -6.69 -9.83 10.10
C GLU A 19 -7.80 -10.11 9.07
N PRO A 20 -7.87 -11.32 8.49
CA PRO A 20 -9.00 -11.71 7.68
C PRO A 20 -10.23 -11.89 8.56
N ASP A 21 -11.40 -11.57 8.02
CA ASP A 21 -12.67 -11.83 8.67
C ASP A 21 -12.90 -13.33 8.83
N ALA A 22 -13.35 -13.76 10.01
CA ALA A 22 -13.46 -15.17 10.36
C ALA A 22 -14.54 -15.92 9.56
N ALA A 23 -15.54 -15.21 9.04
CA ALA A 23 -16.66 -15.80 8.30
C ALA A 23 -16.44 -15.76 6.78
N THR A 24 -15.87 -14.67 6.29
CA THR A 24 -15.74 -14.40 4.85
C THR A 24 -14.32 -14.57 4.32
N GLY A 25 -13.30 -14.53 5.18
CA GLY A 25 -11.90 -14.51 4.78
C GLY A 25 -11.47 -13.17 4.16
N ALA A 26 -12.37 -12.20 4.08
CA ALA A 26 -12.10 -10.91 3.47
C ALA A 26 -11.23 -10.04 4.38
N PRO A 27 -10.35 -9.18 3.83
CA PRO A 27 -9.48 -8.34 4.65
C PRO A 27 -10.29 -7.36 5.49
N THR A 28 -10.01 -7.26 6.79
CA THR A 28 -10.66 -6.28 7.68
C THR A 28 -9.86 -4.98 7.76
N ASP A 29 -10.30 -4.02 8.57
CA ASP A 29 -9.54 -2.80 8.89
C ASP A 29 -8.52 -3.04 10.02
N LYS A 30 -8.56 -4.17 10.73
CA LYS A 30 -7.70 -4.44 11.89
C LYS A 30 -6.32 -4.92 11.45
N LEU A 31 -5.26 -4.28 11.93
CA LEU A 31 -3.89 -4.69 11.63
C LEU A 31 -3.60 -6.07 12.22
N ASP A 32 -2.92 -6.93 11.46
CA ASP A 32 -2.50 -8.24 11.95
C ASP A 32 -1.34 -8.15 12.95
N LYS A 33 -0.95 -9.28 13.54
CA LYS A 33 0.15 -9.35 14.51
C LYS A 33 1.49 -8.80 13.97
N VAL A 34 1.75 -8.95 12.68
CA VAL A 34 2.98 -8.47 12.04
C VAL A 34 2.94 -6.95 11.92
N SER A 35 1.84 -6.40 11.42
CA SER A 35 1.66 -4.95 11.30
C SER A 35 1.59 -4.26 12.68
N LEU A 36 1.00 -4.90 13.69
CA LEU A 36 1.02 -4.40 15.07
C LEU A 36 2.42 -4.44 15.71
N ALA A 37 3.24 -5.44 15.38
CA ALA A 37 4.64 -5.48 15.84
C ALA A 37 5.43 -4.31 15.26
N VAL A 38 5.28 -4.03 13.96
CA VAL A 38 5.88 -2.86 13.31
C VAL A 38 5.34 -1.57 13.93
N ALA A 39 4.03 -1.47 14.18
CA ALA A 39 3.43 -0.31 14.83
C ALA A 39 4.11 -0.02 16.18
N LYS A 40 4.35 -1.05 16.99
CA LYS A 40 5.07 -0.91 18.27
C LYS A 40 6.54 -0.51 18.08
N GLU A 41 7.23 -1.10 17.12
CA GLU A 41 8.64 -0.80 16.81
C GLU A 41 8.84 0.66 16.41
N ILE A 42 7.95 1.20 15.56
CA ILE A 42 7.99 2.60 15.15
C ILE A 42 7.36 3.54 16.21
N GLY A 43 6.84 3.00 17.31
CA GLY A 43 6.19 3.74 18.40
C GLY A 43 4.81 4.32 18.03
N SER A 44 4.13 3.76 17.04
CA SER A 44 2.75 4.10 16.67
C SER A 44 1.73 3.37 17.55
N THR A 45 0.62 4.05 17.85
CA THR A 45 -0.55 3.48 18.55
C THR A 45 -1.65 3.01 17.59
N ALA A 46 -1.39 3.04 16.27
CA ALA A 46 -2.37 2.61 15.28
C ALA A 46 -2.67 1.12 15.42
N THR A 47 -3.96 0.78 15.47
CA THR A 47 -4.47 -0.59 15.57
C THR A 47 -5.24 -1.03 14.33
N ASN A 48 -5.57 -0.09 13.45
CA ASN A 48 -6.29 -0.31 12.21
C ASN A 48 -5.66 0.48 11.04
N VAL A 49 -6.05 0.14 9.81
CA VAL A 49 -5.50 0.75 8.59
C VAL A 49 -5.86 2.22 8.53
N SER A 50 -7.10 2.58 8.87
CA SER A 50 -7.56 3.97 8.91
C SER A 50 -6.69 4.89 9.79
N GLN A 51 -6.24 4.40 10.96
CA GLN A 51 -5.31 5.12 11.84
C GLN A 51 -3.90 5.15 11.25
N ALA A 52 -3.44 4.05 10.67
CA ALA A 52 -2.11 3.96 10.06
C ALA A 52 -1.97 4.91 8.86
N GLN A 53 -3.01 5.06 8.03
CA GLN A 53 -3.06 5.99 6.90
C GLN A 53 -2.84 7.44 7.31
N LYS A 54 -3.27 7.84 8.50
CA LYS A 54 -3.12 9.21 9.03
C LYS A 54 -1.90 9.36 9.93
N CYS A 55 -1.18 8.28 10.20
CA CYS A 55 -0.07 8.28 11.15
C CYS A 55 1.24 8.64 10.45
N GLU A 56 1.82 9.78 10.82
CA GLU A 56 3.12 10.23 10.30
C GLU A 56 4.24 9.20 10.50
N LYS A 57 4.18 8.41 11.57
CA LYS A 57 5.18 7.36 11.85
C LYS A 57 5.14 6.26 10.80
N PHE A 58 3.94 5.86 10.35
CA PHE A 58 3.78 4.89 9.27
C PHE A 58 4.27 5.45 7.94
N HIS A 59 3.90 6.70 7.63
CA HIS A 59 4.39 7.40 6.43
C HIS A 59 5.91 7.48 6.42
N LYS A 60 6.53 7.85 7.54
CA LYS A 60 7.99 7.89 7.67
C LYS A 60 8.61 6.51 7.49
N TYR A 61 8.08 5.48 8.14
CA TYR A 61 8.59 4.12 8.02
C TYR A 61 8.56 3.61 6.57
N ILE A 62 7.45 3.84 5.86
CA ILE A 62 7.28 3.45 4.46
C ILE A 62 8.20 4.29 3.57
N SER A 63 8.29 5.60 3.80
CA SER A 63 9.19 6.50 3.07
C SER A 63 10.65 6.09 3.24
N ASP A 64 11.09 5.74 4.45
CA ASP A 64 12.44 5.28 4.72
C ASP A 64 12.69 3.93 4.02
N GLY A 65 11.70 3.03 4.01
CA GLY A 65 11.74 1.78 3.23
C GLY A 65 11.86 2.03 1.72
N MET A 66 11.08 2.97 1.19
CA MET A 66 11.12 3.39 -0.21
C MET A 66 12.49 3.97 -0.57
N ALA A 67 13.04 4.85 0.26
CA ALA A 67 14.38 5.41 0.07
C ALA A 67 15.45 4.30 0.03
N ARG A 68 15.38 3.34 0.95
CA ARG A 68 16.28 2.17 0.95
C ARG A 68 16.10 1.28 -0.28
N ALA A 69 14.90 1.14 -0.81
CA ALA A 69 14.67 0.38 -2.05
C ALA A 69 15.28 1.11 -3.26
N ASN A 70 15.12 2.43 -3.33
CA ASN A 70 15.66 3.26 -4.40
C ASN A 70 17.20 3.24 -4.46
N THR A 71 17.91 3.04 -3.35
CA THR A 71 19.40 2.92 -3.40
C THR A 71 19.88 1.71 -4.20
N ARG A 72 19.00 0.73 -4.45
CA ARG A 72 19.28 -0.46 -5.26
C ARG A 72 18.86 -0.32 -6.72
N ALA A 73 18.22 0.80 -7.07
CA ALA A 73 17.77 1.04 -8.43
C ALA A 73 18.96 1.37 -9.34
N ALA A 74 18.95 0.85 -10.56
CA ALA A 74 20.05 1.06 -11.52
C ALA A 74 20.09 2.50 -12.06
N SER A 75 18.97 3.23 -11.95
CA SER A 75 18.87 4.62 -12.42
C SER A 75 17.78 5.39 -11.68
N ARG A 76 17.88 6.72 -11.73
CA ARG A 76 16.87 7.64 -11.20
C ARG A 76 15.49 7.44 -11.82
N ALA A 77 15.42 6.96 -13.08
CA ALA A 77 14.15 6.67 -13.75
C ALA A 77 13.38 5.50 -13.09
N GLN A 78 14.09 4.62 -12.37
CA GLN A 78 13.49 3.51 -11.62
C GLN A 78 13.20 3.88 -10.16
N HIS A 79 13.42 5.14 -9.75
CA HIS A 79 13.11 5.56 -8.39
C HIS A 79 11.60 5.73 -8.23
N VAL A 80 11.10 5.14 -7.15
CA VAL A 80 9.75 5.38 -6.67
C VAL A 80 9.75 6.66 -5.86
N GLN A 81 8.89 7.61 -6.22
CA GLN A 81 8.90 8.95 -5.63
C GLN A 81 7.76 9.18 -4.64
N LYS A 82 6.61 8.57 -4.89
CA LYS A 82 5.41 8.75 -4.06
C LYS A 82 4.72 7.41 -3.81
N PHE A 83 3.89 7.39 -2.77
CA PHE A 83 3.12 6.22 -2.41
C PHE A 83 1.79 6.61 -1.80
N PHE A 84 0.85 5.66 -1.85
CA PHE A 84 -0.43 5.78 -1.19
C PHE A 84 -0.70 4.52 -0.37
N ILE A 85 -1.11 4.69 0.88
CA ILE A 85 -1.49 3.57 1.76
C ILE A 85 -2.96 3.27 1.50
N LEU A 86 -3.25 2.06 1.03
CA LEU A 86 -4.61 1.62 0.72
C LEU A 86 -5.44 1.44 2.00
N PRO A 87 -6.75 1.74 1.97
CA PRO A 87 -7.64 1.56 3.12
C PRO A 87 -7.93 0.08 3.42
N ARG A 88 -7.70 -0.81 2.44
CA ARG A 88 -7.95 -2.24 2.54
C ARG A 88 -6.93 -3.01 1.71
N ASP A 89 -6.57 -4.21 2.15
CA ASP A 89 -5.75 -5.12 1.36
C ASP A 89 -6.52 -5.67 0.14
N PHE A 90 -5.79 -6.17 -0.86
CA PHE A 90 -6.40 -6.76 -2.05
C PHE A 90 -7.08 -8.09 -1.72
N SER A 91 -8.20 -8.37 -2.38
CA SER A 91 -8.98 -9.56 -2.11
C SER A 91 -9.58 -10.16 -3.38
N ILE A 92 -9.95 -11.44 -3.30
CA ILE A 92 -10.73 -12.08 -4.36
C ILE A 92 -12.15 -11.49 -4.37
N ASP A 93 -12.74 -11.28 -3.19
CA ASP A 93 -14.11 -10.74 -3.04
C ASP A 93 -14.24 -9.30 -3.55
N GLY A 94 -13.21 -8.47 -3.34
CA GLY A 94 -13.13 -7.11 -3.87
C GLY A 94 -12.74 -7.05 -5.35
N ASN A 95 -12.60 -8.21 -6.00
CA ASN A 95 -12.25 -8.38 -7.41
C ASN A 95 -10.84 -7.85 -7.78
N GLU A 96 -9.99 -7.50 -6.81
CA GLU A 96 -8.62 -7.05 -7.07
C GLU A 96 -7.67 -8.21 -7.32
N LEU A 97 -8.00 -9.40 -6.81
CA LEU A 97 -7.25 -10.63 -7.01
C LEU A 97 -8.01 -11.62 -7.90
N THR A 98 -7.27 -12.37 -8.71
CA THR A 98 -7.75 -13.58 -9.35
C THR A 98 -7.90 -14.71 -8.32
N PRO A 99 -8.64 -15.80 -8.62
CA PRO A 99 -8.69 -16.98 -7.75
C PRO A 99 -7.32 -17.62 -7.48
N THR A 100 -6.32 -17.35 -8.35
CA THR A 100 -4.93 -17.78 -8.17
C THR A 100 -4.06 -16.74 -7.45
N MET A 101 -4.68 -15.76 -6.79
CA MET A 101 -4.04 -14.70 -5.99
C MET A 101 -3.14 -13.74 -6.79
N LYS A 102 -3.26 -13.71 -8.12
CA LYS A 102 -2.63 -12.68 -8.96
C LYS A 102 -3.44 -11.38 -8.94
N VAL A 103 -2.76 -10.24 -8.84
CA VAL A 103 -3.37 -8.91 -8.89
C VAL A 103 -3.91 -8.60 -10.29
N LYS A 104 -5.17 -8.17 -10.37
CA LYS A 104 -5.80 -7.64 -11.58
C LYS A 104 -5.49 -6.15 -11.67
N ARG A 105 -4.37 -5.81 -12.32
CA ARG A 105 -3.85 -4.43 -12.38
C ARG A 105 -4.89 -3.41 -12.85
N SER A 106 -5.60 -3.67 -13.94
CA SER A 106 -6.63 -2.76 -14.47
C SER A 106 -7.71 -2.45 -13.45
N VAL A 107 -8.23 -3.47 -12.77
CA VAL A 107 -9.27 -3.30 -11.73
C VAL A 107 -8.77 -2.46 -10.56
N VAL A 108 -7.52 -2.67 -10.14
CA VAL A 108 -6.91 -1.88 -9.05
C VAL A 108 -6.66 -0.44 -9.50
N GLU A 109 -6.13 -0.23 -10.70
CA GLU A 109 -5.87 1.10 -11.26
C GLU A 109 -7.17 1.89 -11.45
N ASP A 110 -8.25 1.25 -11.91
CA ASP A 110 -9.59 1.86 -12.03
C ASP A 110 -10.19 2.19 -10.66
N LYS A 111 -10.04 1.29 -9.68
CA LYS A 111 -10.62 1.45 -8.33
C LYS A 111 -9.98 2.56 -7.52
N TYR A 112 -8.67 2.74 -7.66
CA TYR A 112 -7.89 3.76 -6.94
C TYR A 112 -7.44 4.89 -7.87
N PHE A 113 -8.18 5.12 -8.97
CA PHE A 113 -7.82 6.09 -9.99
C PHE A 113 -7.58 7.48 -9.40
N ASP A 114 -8.51 7.98 -8.58
CA ASP A 114 -8.41 9.31 -7.99
C ASP A 114 -7.17 9.44 -7.10
N ASP A 115 -6.89 8.45 -6.24
CA ASP A 115 -5.70 8.44 -5.37
C ASP A 115 -4.40 8.40 -6.19
N ILE A 116 -4.41 7.68 -7.33
CA ILE A 116 -3.27 7.59 -8.25
C ILE A 116 -3.04 8.93 -8.95
N GLU A 117 -4.10 9.56 -9.48
CA GLU A 117 -3.99 10.86 -10.15
C GLU A 117 -3.57 11.95 -9.17
N GLU A 118 -4.05 11.93 -7.93
CA GLU A 118 -3.64 12.88 -6.90
C GLU A 118 -2.11 12.84 -6.66
N MET A 119 -1.51 11.64 -6.66
CA MET A 119 -0.05 11.52 -6.59
C MET A 119 0.67 12.18 -7.77
N TYR A 120 0.07 12.23 -8.96
CA TYR A 120 0.69 12.84 -10.15
C TYR A 120 0.31 14.30 -10.37
N SER A 121 -0.76 14.79 -9.75
CA SER A 121 -1.22 16.18 -9.85
C SER A 121 -0.49 17.15 -8.91
N MET A 122 0.14 16.65 -7.84
CA MET A 122 0.96 17.44 -6.92
C MET A 122 2.42 17.53 -7.35
#